data_AF-A0A966KSH7-F1
#
_entry.id   AF-A0A966KSH7-F1
#
_cell.length_a   1.000
_cell.length_b   1.000
_cell.length_c   1.000
_cell.angle_alpha   90.00
_cell.angle_beta   90.00
_cell.angle_gamma   90.00
#
_symmetry.space_group_name_H-M   'P 1'
#
loop_
_entity.id
_entity.type
_entity.pdbx_description
1 polymer ?
#
loop_
_entity_poly.entity_id
_entity_poly.type
_entity_poly.pdbx_seq_one_letter_code
_entity_poly.pdbx_strand_id
1 'polypeptide(L)'
;MLLFVPNESLAGFIHESDAGLIDEALTSNIVLCSPLTLFAFLGVIRQAHDQYMVEQTSNEILQLLGAFSQQFTKYGEAVDKVKRQFDTVARSFDELATTRRRALERPLRRIDDLRADRQLEVAPGFELDPVSDPGVDVEVGA
;
A
#
# COMPACT_ATOMS: atom_id res chain seq x y z
N MET A 1 25.64 2.79 42.30
CA MET A 1 24.88 2.55 43.55
C MET A 1 24.39 3.91 44.06
N LEU A 2 23.14 4.05 44.48
CA LEU A 2 22.61 5.33 45.00
C LEU A 2 22.73 5.34 46.52
N LEU A 3 23.32 6.40 47.08
CA LEU A 3 23.37 6.64 48.52
C LEU A 3 22.39 7.75 48.86
N PHE A 4 21.31 7.37 49.54
CA PHE A 4 20.24 8.29 49.89
C PHE A 4 20.56 9.06 51.17
N VAL A 5 20.51 10.38 51.09
CA VAL A 5 20.61 11.29 52.23
C VAL A 5 19.20 11.77 52.57
N PRO A 6 18.63 11.39 53.73
CA PRO A 6 17.20 11.55 54.02
C PRO A 6 16.76 13.00 54.29
N ASN A 7 17.66 13.97 54.16
CA ASN A 7 17.37 15.38 54.38
C ASN A 7 18.20 16.23 53.40
N GLU A 8 17.54 17.18 52.73
CA GLU A 8 18.18 18.13 51.82
C GLU A 8 19.23 18.98 52.55
N SER A 9 18.94 19.44 53.77
CA SER A 9 19.87 20.24 54.55
C SER A 9 21.15 19.46 54.90
N LEU A 10 21.05 18.15 55.09
CA LEU A 10 22.21 17.29 55.32
C LEU A 10 23.00 17.07 54.02
N ALA A 11 22.31 16.92 52.89
CA ALA A 11 22.95 16.81 51.58
C ALA A 11 23.71 18.09 51.21
N GLY A 12 23.10 19.26 51.44
CA GLY A 12 23.74 20.57 51.27
C GLY A 12 24.93 20.75 52.22
N PHE A 13 24.79 20.36 53.48
CA PHE A 13 25.89 20.41 54.45
C PHE A 13 27.09 19.54 54.02
N ILE A 14 26.85 18.34 53.47
CA ILE A 14 27.93 17.48 52.94
C ILE A 14 28.65 18.18 51.78
N HIS A 15 27.89 18.80 50.86
CA HIS A 15 28.45 19.53 49.72
C HIS A 15 29.26 20.76 50.15
N GLU A 16 28.79 21.50 51.16
CA GLU A 16 29.48 22.68 51.71
C GLU A 16 30.70 22.31 52.55
N SER A 17 30.63 21.21 53.30
CA SER A 17 31.69 20.81 54.24
C SER A 17 32.86 20.13 53.55
N ASP A 18 32.58 19.27 52.56
CA ASP A 18 33.62 18.58 51.79
C ASP A 18 33.10 18.14 50.41
N ALA A 19 33.37 18.97 49.40
CA ALA A 19 33.07 18.63 48.01
C ALA A 19 33.92 17.45 47.49
N GLY A 20 35.10 17.22 48.05
CA GLY A 20 36.00 16.12 47.66
C GLY A 20 35.41 14.75 47.99
N LEU A 21 34.63 14.65 49.06
CA LEU A 21 33.90 13.45 49.43
C LEU A 21 32.89 13.01 48.36
N ILE A 22 32.27 13.98 47.67
CA ILE A 22 31.31 13.69 46.59
C ILE A 22 32.05 13.14 45.37
N ASP A 23 33.19 13.73 45.02
CA ASP A 23 34.01 13.25 43.91
C ASP A 23 34.61 11.86 44.18
N GLU A 24 35.02 11.57 45.42
CA GLU A 24 35.45 10.23 45.84
C GLU A 24 34.31 9.21 45.75
N ALA A 25 33.11 9.59 46.20
CA ALA A 25 31.92 8.76 46.08
C ALA A 25 31.60 8.47 44.61
N LEU A 26 31.65 9.48 43.74
CA LEU A 26 31.43 9.33 42.29
C LEU A 26 32.48 8.42 41.65
N THR A 27 33.75 8.57 42.02
CA THR A 27 34.84 7.69 41.57
C THR A 27 34.60 6.24 41.99
N SER A 28 33.93 6.03 43.13
CA SER A 28 33.51 4.72 43.64
C SER A 28 32.18 4.22 43.05
N ASN A 29 31.63 4.89 42.03
CA ASN A 29 30.30 4.61 41.44
C ASN A 29 29.14 4.75 42.43
N ILE A 30 29.29 5.62 43.43
CA ILE A 30 28.27 5.96 44.42
C ILE A 30 27.78 7.37 44.13
N VAL A 31 26.48 7.49 43.84
CA VAL A 31 25.85 8.79 43.63
C VAL A 31 25.07 9.16 44.89
N LEU A 32 25.45 10.28 45.50
CA LEU A 32 24.71 10.87 46.61
C LEU A 32 23.43 11.51 46.07
N CYS A 33 22.30 11.15 46.68
CA CYS A 33 21.01 11.72 46.29
C CYS A 33 20.20 12.11 47.54
N SER A 34 19.74 13.34 47.55
CA SER A 34 18.70 13.85 48.42
C SER A 34 17.30 13.46 47.91
N PRO A 35 16.21 13.67 48.66
CA PRO A 35 14.85 13.39 48.19
C PRO A 35 14.50 14.11 46.88
N LEU A 36 14.96 15.36 46.72
CA LEU A 36 14.66 16.17 45.55
C LEU A 36 15.42 15.70 44.31
N THR A 37 16.71 15.39 44.48
CA THR A 37 17.54 14.88 43.39
C THR A 37 17.16 13.45 42.99
N LEU A 38 16.77 12.60 43.95
CA LEU A 38 16.22 11.28 43.64
C LEU A 38 14.92 11.38 42.85
N PHE A 39 14.01 12.28 43.23
CA PHE A 39 12.78 12.52 42.47
C PHE A 39 13.07 12.98 41.04
N ALA A 40 14.06 13.86 40.85
CA ALA A 40 14.51 14.29 39.53
C ALA A 40 15.06 13.11 38.69
N PHE A 41 15.91 12.26 39.25
CA PHE A 41 16.42 11.06 38.57
C PHE A 41 15.30 10.11 38.16
N LEU A 42 14.35 9.85 39.06
CA LEU A 42 13.18 9.02 38.75
C LEU A 42 12.31 9.63 37.65
N GLY A 43 12.18 10.95 37.62
CA GLY A 43 11.51 11.67 36.53
C GLY A 43 12.18 11.44 35.18
N VAL A 44 13.52 11.50 35.13
CA VAL A 44 14.30 11.22 33.91
C VAL A 44 14.18 9.75 33.48
N ILE A 45 14.26 8.81 34.42
CA ILE A 45 14.09 7.38 34.13
C ILE A 45 12.69 7.09 33.59
N ARG A 46 11.66 7.66 34.20
CA ARG A 46 10.27 7.55 33.72
C ARG A 46 10.13 8.12 32.31
N GLN A 47 10.70 9.29 32.06
CA GLN A 47 10.67 9.92 30.75
C GLN A 47 11.38 9.06 29.68
N ALA A 48 12.53 8.46 30.01
CA ALA A 48 13.26 7.56 29.13
C ALA A 48 12.46 6.27 28.85
N HIS A 49 11.78 5.72 29.86
CA HIS A 49 10.90 4.57 29.71
C HIS A 49 9.69 4.89 28.81
N ASP A 50 9.04 6.03 29.02
CA ASP A 50 7.90 6.47 28.21
C ASP A 50 8.32 6.69 26.74
N GLN A 51 9.51 7.24 26.51
CA GLN A 51 10.08 7.38 25.15
C GLN A 51 10.33 6.02 24.49
N TYR A 52 10.87 5.04 25.23
CA TYR A 52 11.10 3.69 24.72
C TYR A 52 9.79 3.01 24.29
N MET A 53 8.69 3.22 25.03
CA MET A 53 7.38 2.67 24.64
C MET A 53 6.84 3.29 23.33
N VAL A 54 7.06 4.59 23.11
CA VAL A 54 6.67 5.26 21.87
C VAL A 54 7.51 4.78 20.68
N GLU A 55 8.81 4.54 20.90
CA GLU A 55 9.72 4.02 19.88
C GLU A 55 9.35 2.60 19.42
N GLN A 56 9.00 1.71 20.37
CA GLN A 56 8.50 0.35 20.06
C GLN A 56 7.28 0.36 19.14
N THR A 57 6.30 1.21 19.44
CA THR A 57 5.06 1.31 18.64
C THR A 57 5.35 1.79 17.22
N SER A 58 6.30 2.72 17.07
CA SER A 58 6.70 3.26 15.76
C SER A 58 7.40 2.20 14.90
N ASN A 59 8.23 1.35 15.51
CA ASN A 59 8.86 0.23 14.80
C ASN A 59 7.84 -0.79 14.31
N GLU A 60 6.82 -1.11 15.10
CA GLU A 60 5.76 -2.02 14.69
C GLU A 60 4.94 -1.45 13.52
N ILE A 61 4.61 -0.15 13.57
CA ILE A 61 3.96 0.55 12.45
C ILE A 61 4.81 0.49 11.18
N LEU A 62 6.13 0.73 11.28
CA LEU A 62 7.04 0.66 10.14
C LEU A 62 7.14 -0.76 9.56
N GLN A 63 7.16 -1.79 10.40
CA GLN A 63 7.13 -3.19 9.94
C GLN A 63 5.83 -3.53 9.19
N LEU A 64 4.69 -3.13 9.73
CA LEU A 64 3.39 -3.32 9.08
C LEU A 64 3.31 -2.57 7.75
N LEU A 65 3.84 -1.36 7.69
CA LEU A 65 3.89 -0.58 6.46
C LEU A 65 4.80 -1.22 5.40
N GLY A 66 5.94 -1.79 5.82
CA GLY A 66 6.82 -2.58 4.95
C GLY A 66 6.11 -3.81 4.37
N ALA A 67 5.41 -4.57 5.21
CA ALA A 67 4.62 -5.72 4.77
C ALA A 67 3.49 -5.31 3.81
N PHE A 68 2.78 -4.22 4.10
CA PHE A 68 1.73 -3.67 3.24
C PHE A 68 2.28 -3.25 1.88
N SER A 69 3.40 -2.52 1.83
CA SER A 69 4.04 -2.08 0.58
C SER A 69 4.35 -3.26 -0.36
N GLN A 70 4.80 -4.38 0.22
CA GLN A 70 5.08 -5.60 -0.52
C GLN A 70 3.80 -6.23 -1.11
N GLN A 71 2.71 -6.27 -0.35
CA GLN A 71 1.41 -6.75 -0.85
C GLN A 71 0.82 -5.81 -1.91
N PHE A 72 0.98 -4.49 -1.73
CA PHE A 72 0.51 -3.49 -2.68
C PHE A 72 1.24 -3.58 -4.02
N THR A 73 2.54 -3.88 -4.00
CA THR A 73 3.32 -4.13 -5.22
C THR A 73 2.77 -5.35 -5.98
N LYS A 74 2.54 -6.47 -5.28
CA LYS A 74 1.95 -7.69 -5.88
C LYS A 74 0.54 -7.45 -6.44
N TYR A 75 -0.25 -6.65 -5.74
CA TYR A 75 -1.56 -6.21 -6.22
C TYR A 75 -1.44 -5.43 -7.53
N GLY A 76 -0.52 -4.47 -7.61
CA GLY A 76 -0.25 -3.72 -8.84
C GLY A 76 0.11 -4.62 -10.02
N GLU A 77 0.99 -5.60 -9.82
CA GLU A 77 1.34 -6.59 -10.85
C GLU A 77 0.14 -7.41 -11.31
N ALA A 78 -0.74 -7.81 -10.38
CA ALA A 78 -1.96 -8.54 -10.70
C ALA A 78 -2.96 -7.69 -11.50
N VAL A 79 -3.13 -6.41 -11.12
CA VAL A 79 -3.97 -5.45 -11.86
C VAL A 79 -3.43 -5.23 -13.27
N ASP A 80 -2.12 -5.05 -13.42
CA ASP A 80 -1.49 -4.90 -14.74
C ASP A 80 -1.70 -6.13 -15.62
N LYS A 81 -1.64 -7.34 -15.03
CA LYS A 81 -1.93 -8.57 -15.76
C LYS A 81 -3.37 -8.62 -16.25
N VAL A 82 -4.33 -8.24 -15.40
CA VAL A 82 -5.75 -8.18 -15.77
C VAL A 82 -5.96 -7.15 -16.88
N LYS A 83 -5.36 -5.96 -16.78
CA LYS A 83 -5.41 -4.94 -17.84
C LYS A 83 -4.94 -5.48 -19.20
N ARG A 84 -3.80 -6.16 -19.24
CA ARG A 84 -3.29 -6.78 -20.49
C ARG A 84 -4.24 -7.83 -21.08
N GLN A 85 -4.92 -8.60 -20.23
CA GLN A 85 -5.93 -9.56 -20.67
C GLN A 85 -7.14 -8.85 -21.27
N PHE A 86 -7.64 -7.80 -20.62
CA PHE A 86 -8.72 -6.96 -21.16
C PHE A 86 -8.35 -6.35 -22.51
N ASP A 87 -7.15 -5.79 -22.66
CA ASP A 87 -6.67 -5.24 -23.93
C ASP A 87 -6.65 -6.30 -25.04
N THR A 88 -6.28 -7.54 -24.70
CA THR A 88 -6.26 -8.66 -25.66
C THR A 88 -7.67 -9.06 -26.08
N VAL A 89 -8.61 -9.10 -25.14
CA VAL A 89 -10.02 -9.39 -25.41
C VAL A 89 -10.63 -8.29 -26.27
N ALA A 90 -10.37 -7.02 -25.95
CA ALA A 90 -10.83 -5.87 -26.73
C ALA A 90 -10.35 -5.95 -28.18
N ARG A 91 -9.06 -6.21 -28.42
CA ARG A 91 -8.51 -6.39 -29.79
C ARG A 91 -9.17 -7.56 -30.54
N SER A 92 -9.40 -8.67 -29.85
CA SER A 92 -10.05 -9.85 -30.46
C SER A 92 -11.50 -9.54 -30.84
N PHE A 93 -12.20 -8.77 -30.02
CA PHE A 93 -13.55 -8.29 -30.31
C PHE A 93 -13.57 -7.36 -31.53
N ASP A 94 -12.66 -6.38 -31.59
CA ASP A 94 -12.53 -5.47 -32.73
C ASP A 94 -12.25 -6.22 -34.05
N GLU A 95 -11.40 -7.26 -34.02
CA GLU A 95 -11.10 -8.09 -35.19
C GLU A 95 -12.35 -8.85 -35.68
N LEU A 96 -13.12 -9.41 -34.75
CA LEU A 96 -14.38 -10.10 -35.03
C LEU A 96 -15.43 -9.15 -35.62
N ALA A 97 -15.62 -8.00 -34.98
CA ALA A 97 -16.61 -7.00 -35.37
C ALA A 97 -16.28 -6.36 -36.74
N THR A 98 -15.00 -6.16 -37.05
CA THR A 98 -14.59 -5.47 -38.30
C THR A 98 -14.19 -6.45 -39.40
N THR A 99 -13.08 -7.15 -39.22
CA THR A 99 -12.41 -7.90 -40.29
C THR A 99 -13.16 -9.17 -40.62
N ARG A 100 -13.57 -9.93 -39.60
CA ARG A 100 -14.31 -11.18 -39.81
C ARG A 100 -15.72 -10.91 -40.33
N ARG A 101 -16.40 -9.87 -39.82
CA ARG A 101 -17.69 -9.42 -40.36
C ARG A 101 -17.58 -9.06 -41.84
N ARG A 102 -16.65 -8.19 -42.22
CA ARG A 102 -16.43 -7.80 -43.63
C ARG A 102 -16.07 -9.00 -44.51
N ALA A 103 -15.31 -9.96 -43.98
CA ALA A 103 -14.96 -11.18 -44.70
C ALA A 103 -16.19 -12.08 -44.96
N LEU A 104 -17.18 -12.10 -44.06
CA LEU A 104 -18.44 -12.82 -44.25
C LEU A 104 -19.43 -12.07 -45.15
N GLU A 105 -19.45 -10.73 -45.10
CA GLU A 105 -20.31 -9.90 -45.95
C GLU A 105 -19.91 -9.92 -47.43
N ARG A 106 -18.61 -10.03 -47.73
CA ARG A 106 -18.09 -10.04 -49.11
C ARG A 106 -18.64 -11.19 -49.97
N PRO A 107 -18.59 -12.46 -49.54
CA PRO A 107 -19.22 -13.57 -50.25
C PRO A 107 -20.74 -13.41 -50.37
N LEU A 108 -21.42 -12.94 -49.32
CA LEU A 108 -22.87 -12.72 -49.34
C LEU A 108 -23.26 -11.72 -50.43
N ARG A 109 -22.62 -10.55 -50.47
CA ARG A 109 -22.84 -9.57 -51.55
C ARG A 109 -22.61 -10.16 -52.94
N ARG A 110 -21.55 -10.97 -53.10
CA ARG A 110 -21.25 -11.62 -54.38
C ARG A 110 -22.30 -12.67 -54.78
N ILE A 111 -22.90 -13.35 -53.80
CA ILE A 111 -24.02 -14.27 -54.03
C ILE A 111 -25.26 -13.47 -54.44
N ASP A 112 -25.55 -12.34 -53.77
CA ASP A 112 -26.67 -11.47 -54.10
C ASP A 112 -26.55 -10.85 -55.49
N ASP A 113 -25.36 -10.35 -55.85
CA ASP A 113 -25.06 -9.82 -57.20
C ASP A 113 -25.30 -10.88 -58.28
N LEU A 114 -24.85 -12.13 -58.05
CA LEU A 114 -25.03 -13.24 -59.00
C LEU A 114 -26.50 -13.66 -59.12
N ARG A 115 -27.29 -13.54 -58.05
CA ARG A 115 -28.73 -13.81 -58.07
C ARG A 115 -29.48 -12.73 -58.85
N ALA A 116 -29.11 -11.47 -58.68
CA ALA A 116 -29.68 -10.33 -59.38
C ALA A 116 -29.46 -10.43 -60.90
N ASP A 117 -28.24 -10.79 -61.33
CA ASP A 117 -27.89 -10.98 -62.75
C ASP A 117 -28.66 -12.13 -63.41
N ARG A 118 -28.97 -13.19 -62.64
CA ARG A 118 -29.63 -14.41 -63.14
C ARG A 118 -31.14 -14.49 -62.89
N GLN A 119 -31.74 -13.44 -62.30
CA GLN A 119 -33.18 -13.39 -61.97
C GLN A 119 -33.67 -14.61 -61.17
N LEU A 120 -32.89 -15.04 -60.17
CA LEU A 120 -33.22 -16.21 -59.34
C LEU A 120 -34.01 -15.78 -58.09
N GLU A 121 -35.20 -16.32 -57.90
CA GLU A 121 -35.99 -16.07 -56.68
C GLU A 121 -35.38 -16.72 -55.43
N VAL A 122 -35.62 -16.10 -54.27
CA VAL A 122 -35.14 -16.61 -52.97
C VAL A 122 -36.03 -17.78 -52.54
N ALA A 123 -35.42 -18.95 -52.33
CA ALA A 123 -36.13 -20.08 -51.76
C ALA A 123 -36.64 -19.72 -50.34
N PRO A 124 -37.92 -20.01 -50.01
CA PRO A 124 -38.48 -19.68 -48.71
C PRO A 124 -37.71 -20.42 -47.61
N GLY A 125 -37.12 -19.68 -46.67
CA GLY A 125 -36.25 -20.19 -45.61
C GLY A 125 -34.79 -19.73 -45.65
N PHE A 126 -34.39 -18.95 -46.67
CA PHE A 126 -33.05 -18.32 -46.75
C PHE A 126 -33.10 -16.79 -46.65
N GLU A 127 -34.12 -16.23 -45.99
CA GLU A 127 -34.12 -14.83 -45.57
C GLU A 127 -33.08 -14.68 -44.46
N LEU A 128 -31.96 -14.04 -44.80
CA LEU A 128 -30.96 -13.64 -43.82
C LEU A 128 -31.50 -12.40 -43.12
N ASP A 129 -31.84 -12.53 -41.84
CA ASP A 129 -32.06 -11.36 -41.00
C ASP A 129 -30.83 -10.45 -41.11
N PRO A 130 -31.02 -9.12 -41.28
CA PRO A 130 -29.89 -8.21 -41.27
C PRO A 130 -29.16 -8.42 -39.95
N VAL A 131 -27.87 -8.77 -40.03
CA VAL A 131 -27.01 -8.92 -38.87
C VAL A 131 -27.05 -7.58 -38.14
N SER A 132 -27.86 -7.50 -37.08
CA SER A 132 -27.92 -6.35 -36.20
C SER A 132 -26.51 -6.07 -35.76
N ASP A 133 -26.04 -4.86 -36.09
CA ASP A 133 -24.77 -4.35 -35.64
C ASP A 133 -24.71 -4.55 -34.12
N PRO A 134 -23.76 -5.32 -33.56
CA PRO A 134 -23.57 -5.32 -32.13
C PRO A 134 -22.92 -3.98 -31.80
N GLY A 135 -23.72 -2.92 -31.82
CA GLY A 135 -23.40 -1.62 -31.24
C GLY A 135 -23.27 -1.80 -29.75
N VAL A 136 -22.11 -2.30 -29.33
CA VAL A 136 -21.65 -2.14 -27.95
C VAL A 136 -20.67 -0.98 -27.99
N ASP A 137 -21.20 0.21 -27.76
CA ASP A 137 -20.42 1.36 -27.34
C ASP A 137 -19.69 0.94 -26.06
N VAL A 138 -18.44 0.50 -26.19
CA VAL A 138 -17.55 0.34 -25.04
C VAL A 138 -17.14 1.75 -24.64
N GLU A 139 -17.98 2.41 -23.84
CA GLU A 139 -17.56 3.54 -23.03
C GLU A 139 -16.49 3.04 -22.04
N VAL A 140 -15.23 3.15 -22.45
CA VAL A 140 -14.09 3.03 -21.56
C VAL A 140 -14.08 4.28 -20.68
N GLY A 141 -14.73 4.19 -19.53
CA GLY A 141 -14.71 5.22 -18.49
C GLY A 141 -13.27 5.51 -18.06
N ALA A 142 -12.91 6.80 -18.13
CA ALA A 142 -11.65 7.38 -17.68
C ALA A 142 -11.58 7.49 -16.15
#